data_AF-A0A150HY47-F1
#
_entry.id   AF-A0A150HY47-F1
#
_cell.length_a   1.000
_cell.length_b   1.000
_cell.length_c   1.000
_cell.angle_alpha   90.00
_cell.angle_beta   90.00
_cell.angle_gamma   90.00
#
_symmetry.space_group_name_H-M   'P 1'
#
loop_
_entity.id
_entity.type
_entity.pdbx_description
1 polymer ?
#
loop_
_entity_poly.entity_id
_entity_poly.type
_entity_poly.pdbx_seq_one_letter_code
_entity_poly.pdbx_strand_id
1 'polypeptide(L)'
;MRGEAAAETTRVNQAIADGNTATLTSANTYTDSKAVETLSAANSYTNARVNQLNSRVDDVEKTAYRGIAIALAAQQAIPSIQPGQIAVFGGVGHYEGETAGAVGLVGALNDRTSLSAALGFAGGNEVGGRVGVAYVFGGK
;
A
#
# COMPACT_ATOMS: atom_id res chain seq x y z
N MET A 1 65.26 -14.97 -47.85
CA MET A 1 65.37 -15.11 -46.38
C MET A 1 65.09 -13.80 -45.61
N ARG A 2 65.95 -12.77 -45.61
CA ARG A 2 65.70 -11.55 -44.79
C ARG A 2 64.48 -10.72 -45.20
N GLY A 3 64.20 -10.57 -46.50
CA GLY A 3 63.03 -9.84 -47.00
C GLY A 3 61.70 -10.56 -46.73
N GLU A 4 61.69 -11.88 -46.83
CA GLU A 4 60.52 -12.71 -46.53
C GLU A 4 60.19 -12.68 -45.03
N ALA A 5 61.21 -12.71 -44.16
CA ALA A 5 61.00 -12.60 -42.72
C ALA A 5 60.40 -11.24 -42.30
N ALA A 6 60.81 -10.15 -42.95
CA ALA A 6 60.23 -8.82 -42.71
C ALA A 6 58.77 -8.72 -43.20
N ALA A 7 58.47 -9.27 -44.37
CA ALA A 7 57.11 -9.32 -44.90
C ALA A 7 56.18 -10.14 -43.99
N GLU A 8 56.65 -11.29 -43.50
CA GLU A 8 55.86 -12.13 -42.59
C GLU A 8 55.62 -11.46 -41.24
N THR A 9 56.62 -10.74 -40.71
CA THR A 9 56.47 -9.98 -39.46
C THR A 9 55.37 -8.92 -39.59
N THR A 10 55.33 -8.18 -40.69
CA THR A 10 54.26 -7.20 -40.97
C THR A 10 52.90 -7.87 -41.08
N ARG A 11 52.81 -9.00 -41.79
CA ARG A 11 51.57 -9.76 -41.96
C ARG A 11 51.01 -10.26 -40.62
N VAL A 12 51.88 -10.78 -39.76
CA VAL A 12 51.51 -11.24 -38.42
C VAL A 12 51.07 -10.08 -37.53
N ASN A 13 51.80 -8.95 -37.52
CA ASN A 13 51.42 -7.78 -36.74
C ASN A 13 50.06 -7.22 -37.17
N GLN A 14 49.78 -7.19 -38.47
CA GLN A 14 48.47 -6.78 -38.98
C GLN A 14 47.37 -7.75 -38.53
N ALA A 15 47.59 -9.06 -38.66
CA ALA A 15 46.62 -10.07 -38.22
C ALA A 15 46.32 -10.00 -36.71
N ILE A 16 47.33 -9.70 -35.89
CA ILE A 16 47.16 -9.48 -34.44
C ILE A 16 46.33 -8.22 -34.19
N ALA A 17 46.62 -7.11 -34.87
CA ALA A 17 45.87 -5.86 -34.72
C ALA A 17 44.40 -6.01 -35.14
N ASP A 18 44.16 -6.69 -36.26
CA ASP A 18 42.82 -6.98 -36.77
C ASP A 18 42.04 -7.89 -35.81
N GLY A 19 42.70 -8.95 -35.30
CA GLY A 19 42.13 -9.85 -34.30
C GLY A 19 41.75 -9.12 -33.00
N ASN A 20 42.67 -8.31 -32.46
CA ASN A 20 42.41 -7.52 -31.26
C ASN A 20 41.24 -6.54 -31.45
N THR A 21 41.16 -5.88 -32.61
CA THR A 21 40.08 -4.97 -32.95
C THR A 21 38.74 -5.70 -33.05
N ALA A 22 38.71 -6.87 -33.69
CA ALA A 22 37.52 -7.70 -33.79
C ALA A 22 37.05 -8.20 -32.42
N THR A 23 37.97 -8.69 -31.58
CA THR A 23 37.66 -9.14 -30.22
C THR A 23 37.15 -7.99 -29.34
N LEU A 24 37.79 -6.82 -29.38
CA LEU A 24 37.34 -5.64 -28.63
C LEU A 24 35.95 -5.18 -29.08
N THR A 25 35.70 -5.16 -30.38
CA THR A 25 34.38 -4.80 -30.94
C THR A 25 33.30 -5.78 -30.48
N SER A 26 33.62 -7.08 -30.48
CA SER A 26 32.70 -8.12 -30.03
C SER A 26 32.42 -8.01 -28.53
N ALA A 27 33.45 -7.76 -27.72
CA ALA A 27 33.34 -7.59 -26.27
C ALA A 27 32.53 -6.34 -25.90
N ASN A 28 32.76 -5.21 -26.57
CA ASN A 28 31.97 -3.98 -26.38
C ASN A 28 30.52 -4.23 -26.77
N THR A 29 30.25 -4.81 -27.94
CA THR A 29 28.88 -5.11 -28.39
C THR A 29 28.14 -6.02 -27.41
N TYR A 30 28.80 -7.06 -26.90
CA TYR A 30 28.23 -7.95 -25.89
C TYR A 30 27.93 -7.21 -24.58
N THR A 31 28.88 -6.39 -24.11
CA THR A 31 28.76 -5.62 -22.87
C THR A 31 27.62 -4.60 -22.98
N ASP A 32 27.54 -3.86 -24.07
CA ASP A 32 26.48 -2.88 -24.34
C ASP A 32 25.11 -3.56 -24.38
N SER A 33 25.01 -4.70 -25.06
CA SER A 33 23.78 -5.50 -25.11
C SER A 33 23.34 -5.94 -23.71
N LYS A 34 24.27 -6.46 -22.89
CA LYS A 34 23.97 -6.90 -21.52
C LYS A 34 23.67 -5.74 -20.58
N ALA A 35 24.30 -4.59 -20.77
CA ALA A 35 24.00 -3.38 -20.03
C ALA A 35 22.56 -2.92 -20.31
N VAL A 36 22.14 -2.87 -21.58
CA VAL A 36 20.77 -2.51 -21.96
C VAL A 36 19.74 -3.51 -21.43
N GLU A 37 20.02 -4.82 -21.56
CA GLU A 37 19.14 -5.87 -21.04
C GLU A 37 18.95 -5.75 -19.53
N THR A 38 20.05 -5.59 -18.79
CA THR A 38 20.03 -5.46 -17.32
C THR A 38 19.30 -4.18 -16.89
N LEU A 39 19.57 -3.06 -17.55
CA LEU A 39 18.91 -1.79 -17.25
C LEU A 39 17.40 -1.87 -17.51
N SER A 40 17.00 -2.48 -18.63
CA SER A 40 15.59 -2.69 -18.97
C SER A 40 14.89 -3.58 -17.92
N ALA A 41 15.51 -4.69 -17.54
CA ALA A 41 14.98 -5.59 -16.50
C ALA A 41 14.86 -4.87 -15.15
N ALA A 42 15.87 -4.11 -14.74
CA ALA A 42 15.86 -3.33 -13.49
C ALA A 42 14.77 -2.26 -13.48
N ASN A 43 14.59 -1.54 -14.60
CA ASN A 43 13.51 -0.56 -14.75
C ASN A 43 12.14 -1.22 -14.68
N SER A 44 11.94 -2.34 -15.38
CA SER A 44 10.68 -3.09 -15.35
C SER A 44 10.34 -3.57 -13.93
N TYR A 45 11.32 -4.15 -13.23
CA TYR A 45 11.16 -4.58 -11.84
C TYR A 45 10.81 -3.42 -10.91
N THR A 46 11.53 -2.30 -11.03
CA THR A 46 11.29 -1.10 -10.22
C THR A 46 9.91 -0.52 -10.49
N ASN A 47 9.52 -0.39 -11.76
CA ASN A 47 8.20 0.11 -12.13
C ASN A 47 7.08 -0.79 -11.61
N ALA A 48 7.22 -2.11 -11.71
CA ALA A 48 6.26 -3.06 -11.13
C ALA A 48 6.14 -2.88 -9.61
N ARG A 49 7.27 -2.72 -8.92
CA ARG A 49 7.28 -2.52 -7.47
C ARG A 49 6.67 -1.18 -7.05
N VAL A 50 6.95 -0.11 -7.79
CA VAL A 50 6.37 1.21 -7.57
C VAL A 50 4.86 1.19 -7.80
N ASN A 51 4.40 0.55 -8.87
CA ASN A 51 2.96 0.41 -9.13
C ASN A 51 2.27 -0.38 -8.01
N GLN A 52 2.87 -1.49 -7.57
CA GLN A 52 2.35 -2.25 -6.43
C GLN A 52 2.29 -1.40 -5.15
N LEU A 53 3.31 -0.58 -4.91
CA LEU A 53 3.32 0.32 -3.76
C LEU A 53 2.22 1.37 -3.86
N ASN A 54 2.05 1.99 -5.03
CA ASN A 54 0.99 2.98 -5.26
C ASN A 54 -0.40 2.40 -5.02
N SER A 55 -0.68 1.19 -5.51
CA SER A 55 -1.95 0.49 -5.23
C SER A 55 -2.13 0.24 -3.73
N ARG A 56 -1.10 -0.22 -3.03
CA ARG A 56 -1.18 -0.45 -1.57
C ARG A 56 -1.39 0.85 -0.79
N VAL A 57 -0.82 1.96 -1.23
CA VAL A 57 -1.01 3.26 -0.59
C VAL A 57 -2.45 3.74 -0.80
N ASP A 58 -2.98 3.64 -2.02
CA ASP A 58 -4.38 3.96 -2.34
C ASP A 58 -5.35 3.09 -1.50
N ASP A 59 -5.08 1.79 -1.37
CA ASP A 59 -5.87 0.89 -0.53
C ASP A 59 -5.84 1.30 0.95
N VAL A 60 -4.67 1.68 1.48
CA VAL A 60 -4.51 2.14 2.86
C VAL A 60 -5.26 3.46 3.08
N GLU A 61 -5.15 4.39 2.15
CA GLU A 61 -5.82 5.69 2.20
C GLU A 61 -7.36 5.52 2.24
N LYS A 62 -7.92 4.78 1.28
CA LYS A 62 -9.36 4.48 1.25
C LYS A 62 -9.82 3.73 2.49
N THR A 63 -9.04 2.76 2.96
CA THR A 63 -9.35 2.02 4.19
C THR A 63 -9.37 2.93 5.42
N ALA A 64 -8.43 3.87 5.53
CA ALA A 64 -8.41 4.85 6.60
C ALA A 64 -9.62 5.79 6.54
N TYR A 65 -9.93 6.35 5.38
CA TYR A 65 -11.08 7.24 5.19
C TYR A 65 -12.41 6.54 5.50
N ARG A 66 -12.58 5.30 5.05
CA ARG A 66 -13.73 4.46 5.43
C ARG A 66 -13.80 4.19 6.92
N GLY A 67 -12.67 3.93 7.58
CA GLY A 67 -12.60 3.77 9.03
C GLY A 67 -13.06 5.01 9.78
N ILE A 68 -12.67 6.20 9.31
CA ILE A 68 -13.13 7.49 9.84
C ILE A 68 -14.63 7.66 9.60
N ALA A 69 -15.11 7.37 8.39
CA ALA A 69 -16.53 7.43 8.08
C ALA A 69 -17.36 6.49 8.99
N ILE A 70 -16.87 5.28 9.25
CA ILE A 70 -17.49 4.33 10.20
C ILE A 70 -17.54 4.92 11.61
N ALA A 71 -16.44 5.53 12.07
CA ALA A 71 -16.38 6.15 13.39
C ALA A 71 -17.40 7.30 13.52
N LEU A 72 -17.50 8.15 12.49
CA LEU A 72 -18.50 9.21 12.42
C LEU A 72 -19.93 8.66 12.39
N ALA A 73 -20.18 7.61 11.62
CA ALA A 73 -21.49 6.94 11.57
C ALA A 73 -21.89 6.37 12.94
N ALA A 74 -20.93 5.81 13.68
CA ALA A 74 -21.15 5.19 14.99
C ALA A 74 -21.22 6.21 16.13
N GLN A 75 -20.86 7.48 15.90
CA GLN A 75 -20.92 8.56 16.88
C GLN A 75 -22.33 9.15 16.89
N GLN A 76 -23.14 8.73 17.87
CA GLN A 76 -24.52 9.18 18.03
C GLN A 76 -24.71 9.69 19.46
N ALA A 77 -25.46 10.79 19.62
CA ALA A 77 -25.89 11.25 20.94
C ALA A 77 -26.94 10.28 21.46
N ILE A 78 -26.58 9.52 22.49
CA ILE A 78 -27.47 8.51 23.08
C ILE A 78 -28.47 9.23 24.00
N PRO A 79 -29.79 9.07 23.79
CA PRO A 79 -30.80 9.63 24.70
C PRO A 79 -30.68 9.01 26.10
N SER A 80 -31.13 9.72 27.13
CA SER A 80 -31.11 9.23 28.51
C SER A 80 -31.96 7.96 28.65
N ILE A 81 -31.31 6.84 28.96
CA ILE A 81 -31.94 5.52 29.17
C ILE A 81 -31.96 5.18 30.66
N GLN A 82 -33.07 4.61 31.14
CA GLN A 82 -33.24 4.19 32.54
C GLN A 82 -32.62 2.80 32.80
N PRO A 83 -32.33 2.43 34.06
CA PRO A 83 -31.81 1.10 34.40
C PRO A 83 -32.65 -0.04 33.81
N GLY A 84 -31.99 -1.01 33.18
CA GLY A 84 -32.66 -2.13 32.53
C GLY A 84 -33.22 -1.82 31.13
N GLN A 85 -33.11 -0.59 30.64
CA GLN A 85 -33.48 -0.24 29.27
C GLN A 85 -32.29 -0.43 28.31
N ILE A 86 -32.61 -0.83 27.09
CA ILE A 86 -31.69 -0.90 25.96
C ILE A 86 -32.22 0.02 24.86
N ALA A 87 -31.34 0.82 24.28
CA ALA A 87 -31.60 1.59 23.07
C ALA A 87 -30.72 1.10 21.92
N VAL A 88 -31.24 1.20 20.71
CA VAL A 88 -30.52 0.98 19.45
C VAL A 88 -30.29 2.32 18.79
N PHE A 89 -29.11 2.53 18.23
CA PHE A 89 -28.78 3.71 17.44
C PHE A 89 -28.18 3.28 16.10
N GLY A 90 -28.28 4.17 15.12
CA GLY A 90 -27.61 3.99 13.84
C GLY A 90 -27.37 5.35 13.20
N GLY A 91 -26.44 5.38 12.26
CA GLY A 91 -26.02 6.61 11.60
C GLY A 91 -25.28 6.34 10.32
N VAL A 92 -24.99 7.43 9.61
CA VAL A 92 -24.15 7.45 8.42
C VAL A 92 -23.05 8.49 8.63
N GLY A 93 -21.86 8.20 8.10
CA GLY A 93 -20.71 9.08 8.15
C GLY A 93 -20.12 9.23 6.76
N HIS A 94 -19.65 10.42 6.44
CA HIS A 94 -19.01 10.73 5.17
C HIS A 94 -17.68 11.44 5.45
N TYR A 95 -16.60 11.02 4.80
CA TYR A 95 -15.28 11.61 4.96
C TYR A 95 -14.45 11.40 3.70
N GLU A 96 -13.91 12.49 3.13
CA GLU A 96 -13.02 12.47 1.95
C GLU A 96 -13.54 11.55 0.80
N GLY A 97 -14.84 11.66 0.47
CA GLY A 97 -15.48 10.89 -0.60
C GLY A 97 -15.95 9.48 -0.21
N GLU A 98 -15.54 8.96 0.94
CA GLU A 98 -15.97 7.66 1.46
C GLU A 98 -17.21 7.81 2.36
N THR A 99 -18.15 6.88 2.24
CA THR A 99 -19.37 6.85 3.06
C THR A 99 -19.49 5.53 3.80
N ALA A 100 -19.95 5.59 5.04
CA ALA A 100 -20.18 4.43 5.87
C ALA A 100 -21.50 4.52 6.63
N GLY A 101 -22.06 3.37 6.97
CA GLY A 101 -23.17 3.22 7.89
C GLY A 101 -22.72 2.53 9.17
N ALA A 102 -23.42 2.79 10.27
CA ALA A 102 -23.19 2.06 11.51
C ALA A 102 -24.50 1.84 12.27
N VAL A 103 -24.53 0.76 13.04
CA VAL A 103 -25.60 0.40 13.96
C VAL A 103 -25.01 -0.07 15.27
N GLY A 104 -25.66 0.27 16.38
CA GLY A 104 -25.19 -0.09 17.70
C GLY A 104 -26.30 -0.11 18.72
N LEU A 105 -25.94 -0.57 19.90
CA LEU A 105 -26.82 -0.69 21.04
C LEU A 105 -26.15 -0.14 22.29
N VAL A 106 -26.96 0.31 23.23
CA VAL A 106 -26.54 0.83 24.51
C VAL A 106 -27.55 0.41 25.57
N GLY A 107 -27.07 -0.09 26.69
CA GLY A 107 -27.88 -0.52 27.82
C GLY A 107 -27.43 0.13 29.12
N ALA A 108 -28.38 0.54 29.96
CA ALA A 108 -28.09 1.01 31.31
C ALA A 108 -28.12 -0.18 32.26
N LEU A 109 -27.00 -0.46 32.90
CA LEU A 109 -26.88 -1.53 33.90
C LEU A 109 -27.55 -1.08 35.21
N ASN A 110 -27.31 0.18 35.60
CA ASN A 110 -27.86 0.84 36.78
C ASN A 110 -27.98 2.35 36.50
N ASP A 111 -28.46 3.14 37.46
CA ASP A 111 -28.60 4.61 37.31
C ASP A 111 -27.28 5.34 37.04
N ARG A 112 -26.15 4.66 37.30
CA ARG A 112 -24.81 5.22 37.18
C ARG A 112 -23.94 4.57 36.13
N THR A 113 -24.31 3.41 35.60
CA THR A 113 -23.43 2.62 34.72
C THR A 113 -24.16 2.26 33.44
N SER A 114 -23.54 2.50 32.29
CA SER A 114 -24.03 2.07 31.00
C SER A 114 -22.94 1.40 30.15
N LEU A 115 -23.37 0.52 29.26
CA LEU A 115 -22.54 -0.22 28.33
C LEU A 115 -23.04 0.02 26.91
N SER A 116 -22.14 0.20 25.94
CA SER A 116 -22.48 0.35 24.53
C SER A 116 -21.60 -0.49 23.63
N ALA A 117 -22.15 -0.92 22.50
CA ALA A 117 -21.44 -1.58 21.42
C ALA A 117 -21.98 -1.10 20.06
N ALA A 118 -21.12 -0.95 19.06
CA ALA A 118 -21.54 -0.61 17.70
C ALA A 118 -20.67 -1.32 16.66
N LEU A 119 -21.26 -1.53 15.49
CA LEU A 119 -20.62 -2.05 14.29
C LEU A 119 -20.93 -1.10 13.13
N GLY A 120 -19.97 -0.89 12.25
CA GLY A 120 -20.18 -0.12 11.03
C GLY A 120 -19.53 -0.76 9.82
N PHE A 121 -20.03 -0.36 8.66
CA PHE A 121 -19.74 -0.91 7.35
C PHE A 121 -19.54 0.23 6.34
N ALA A 122 -18.56 0.09 5.47
CA ALA A 122 -18.27 1.03 4.38
C ALA A 122 -18.25 0.31 3.02
N GLY A 123 -18.29 1.08 1.92
CA GLY A 123 -18.52 0.57 0.56
C GLY A 123 -17.51 -0.43 -0.01
N GLY A 124 -16.37 -0.70 0.64
CA GLY A 124 -15.29 -1.58 0.18
C GLY A 124 -15.19 -2.95 0.86
N ASN A 125 -16.22 -3.38 1.61
CA ASN A 125 -16.24 -4.53 2.54
C ASN A 125 -15.54 -4.28 3.89
N GLU A 126 -15.11 -3.06 4.17
CA GLU A 126 -14.55 -2.70 5.47
C GLU A 126 -15.61 -2.69 6.55
N VAL A 127 -15.28 -3.33 7.67
CA VAL A 127 -16.09 -3.33 8.88
C VAL A 127 -15.26 -2.82 10.05
N GLY A 128 -15.91 -2.07 10.92
CA GLY A 128 -15.32 -1.54 12.16
C GLY A 128 -16.28 -1.71 13.31
N GLY A 129 -15.77 -1.69 14.53
CA GLY A 129 -16.60 -1.81 15.72
C GLY A 129 -16.04 -1.07 16.91
N ARG A 130 -16.91 -0.75 17.86
CA ARG A 130 -16.52 -0.15 19.14
C ARG A 130 -17.30 -0.76 20.29
N VAL A 131 -16.68 -0.79 21.46
CA VAL A 131 -17.32 -1.10 22.75
C VAL A 131 -16.91 -0.01 23.73
N GLY A 132 -17.83 0.45 24.57
CA GLY A 132 -17.56 1.50 25.55
C GLY A 132 -18.40 1.34 26.80
N VAL A 133 -17.83 1.71 27.94
CA VAL A 133 -18.49 1.78 29.24
C VAL A 133 -18.51 3.24 29.70
N ALA A 134 -19.60 3.66 30.32
CA ALA A 134 -19.70 4.96 30.95
C ALA A 134 -20.16 4.83 32.40
N TYR A 135 -19.61 5.67 33.27
CA TYR A 135 -20.02 5.81 34.66
C TYR A 135 -20.28 7.27 34.99
N VAL A 136 -21.43 7.56 35.57
CA VAL A 136 -21.82 8.93 35.96
C VAL A 136 -21.50 9.15 37.44
N PHE A 137 -20.63 10.11 37.73
CA PHE A 137 -20.33 10.57 39.09
C PHE A 137 -21.23 11.75 39.45
N GLY A 138 -21.89 11.67 40.60
CA GLY A 138 -22.76 12.73 41.12
C GLY A 138 -24.22 12.59 40.69
N GLY A 139 -25.07 12.41 41.70
CA GLY A 139 -26.53 12.35 41.61
C GLY A 139 -27.05 12.30 43.04
N LYS A 140 -27.86 13.28 43.43
CA LYS A 140 -28.54 13.32 44.73
C LYS A 140 -29.75 12.40 44.71
#